data_AF-A0A5D3J1R0-F1
#
_entry.id   AF-A0A5D3J1R0-F1
#
_cell.length_a   1.000
_cell.length_b   1.000
_cell.length_c   1.000
_cell.angle_alpha   90.00
_cell.angle_beta   90.00
_cell.angle_gamma   90.00
#
_symmetry.space_group_name_H-M   'P 1'
#
loop_
_entity.id
_entity.type
_entity.pdbx_description
1 polymer ?
#
loop_
_entity_poly.entity_id
_entity_poly.type
_entity_poly.pdbx_seq_one_letter_code
_entity_poly.pdbx_strand_id
1 'polypeptide(L)' 'LKAVLPAEVPVFAVGGITPENLADYLAAGCIGAGLGSDLYRPGQPVERTAERARAFVTAYRSAQSDRT' A
#
# COMPACT_ATOMS: atom_id res chain seq x y z
N LEU A 1 -8.83 -8.53 8.99
CA LEU A 1 -7.77 -8.01 9.91
C LEU A 1 -8.31 -7.22 11.11
N LYS A 2 -9.59 -6.83 11.21
CA LYS A 2 -10.10 -6.03 12.35
C LYS A 2 -11.03 -6.78 13.33
N ALA A 3 -11.02 -8.11 13.34
CA ALA A 3 -12.00 -8.89 14.11
C ALA A 3 -11.95 -8.65 15.64
N VAL A 4 -10.78 -8.30 16.18
CA VAL A 4 -10.57 -8.11 17.63
C VAL A 4 -9.99 -6.73 17.98
N LEU A 5 -9.70 -5.91 16.97
CA LEU A 5 -9.18 -4.56 17.18
C LEU A 5 -10.34 -3.57 17.30
N PRO A 6 -10.23 -2.52 18.15
CA PRO A 6 -11.21 -1.44 18.16
C PRO A 6 -11.39 -0.83 16.76
N ALA A 7 -12.62 -0.44 16.44
CA ALA A 7 -13.00 -0.02 15.09
C ALA A 7 -12.29 1.26 14.64
N GLU A 8 -11.94 2.13 15.58
CA GLU A 8 -11.25 3.40 15.39
C GLU A 8 -9.75 3.24 15.15
N VAL A 9 -9.15 2.09 15.48
CA VAL A 9 -7.71 1.88 15.31
C VAL A 9 -7.39 1.64 13.83
N PRO A 10 -6.55 2.49 13.20
CA PRO A 10 -6.13 2.29 11.83
C PRO A 10 -5.08 1.18 11.74
N VAL A 11 -5.20 0.33 10.72
CA VAL A 11 -4.25 -0.77 10.46
C VAL A 11 -3.55 -0.50 9.13
N PHE A 12 -2.23 -0.61 9.12
CA PHE A 12 -1.39 -0.45 7.93
C PHE A 12 -0.58 -1.72 7.69
N ALA A 13 -0.58 -2.22 6.44
CA ALA A 13 0.26 -3.34 6.06
C ALA A 13 1.71 -2.88 5.82
N VAL A 14 2.70 -3.66 6.25
CA VAL A 14 4.13 -3.39 6.04
C VAL A 14 4.89 -4.68 5.77
N GLY A 15 6.00 -4.57 5.03
CA GLY A 15 6.84 -5.72 4.66
C GLY A 15 6.31 -6.47 3.44
N GLY A 16 7.06 -6.44 2.33
CA GLY A 16 6.68 -7.14 1.10
C GLY A 16 5.45 -6.56 0.37
N ILE A 17 5.11 -5.29 0.61
CA ILE A 17 4.00 -4.62 -0.08
C ILE A 17 4.44 -4.17 -1.47
N THR A 18 3.67 -4.56 -2.48
CA THR A 18 3.87 -4.18 -3.88
C THR A 18 2.59 -3.54 -4.43
N PRO A 19 2.64 -2.83 -5.57
CA PRO A 19 1.42 -2.33 -6.21
C PRO A 19 0.41 -3.42 -6.53
N GLU A 20 0.89 -4.63 -6.84
CA GLU A 20 0.07 -5.77 -7.28
C GLU A 20 -0.71 -6.42 -6.12
N ASN A 21 -0.16 -6.42 -4.89
CA ASN A 21 -0.80 -7.03 -3.72
C ASN A 21 -1.49 -6.02 -2.79
N LEU A 22 -1.37 -4.72 -3.05
CA LEU A 22 -1.91 -3.67 -2.18
C LEU A 22 -3.43 -3.80 -1.99
N ALA A 23 -4.16 -4.16 -3.05
CA ALA A 23 -5.61 -4.32 -3.00
C ALA A 23 -6.05 -5.40 -2.00
N ASP A 24 -5.32 -6.52 -1.92
CA ASP A 24 -5.63 -7.63 -1.01
C ASP A 24 -5.55 -7.20 0.46
N TYR A 25 -4.52 -6.42 0.82
CA TYR A 25 -4.37 -5.90 2.18
C TYR A 25 -5.45 -4.88 2.53
N LEU A 26 -5.81 -4.02 1.58
CA LEU A 26 -6.90 -3.06 1.75
C LEU A 26 -8.23 -3.81 1.96
N ALA A 27 -8.52 -4.82 1.15
CA ALA A 27 -9.71 -5.66 1.28
C ALA A 27 -9.74 -6.43 2.61
N ALA A 28 -8.58 -6.87 3.10
CA ALA A 28 -8.45 -7.54 4.38
C ALA A 28 -8.72 -6.62 5.60
N GLY A 29 -8.86 -5.30 5.40
CA GLY A 29 -9.22 -4.32 6.42
C GLY A 29 -8.10 -3.38 6.86
N CYS A 30 -6.97 -3.38 6.14
CA CYS A 30 -6.01 -2.28 6.26
C CYS A 30 -6.58 -1.03 5.60
N ILE A 31 -6.24 0.14 6.17
CA ILE A 31 -6.59 1.43 5.58
C ILE A 31 -5.48 2.01 4.70
N GLY A 32 -4.31 1.36 4.69
CA GLY A 32 -3.16 1.76 3.90
C GLY A 32 -1.98 0.79 4.07
N ALA A 33 -0.82 1.20 3.58
CA ALA A 33 0.41 0.44 3.71
C ALA A 33 1.65 1.33 3.89
N GLY A 34 2.66 0.82 4.59
CA GLY A 34 4.00 1.39 4.64
C GLY A 34 4.89 0.73 3.58
N LEU A 35 5.59 1.56 2.81
CA LEU A 35 6.32 1.13 1.61
C LEU A 35 7.82 1.17 1.85
N GLY A 36 8.48 0.01 1.70
CA GLY A 36 9.91 -0.15 1.92
C GLY A 36 10.71 -0.25 0.62
N SER A 37 11.49 -1.33 0.48
CA SER A 37 12.38 -1.57 -0.65
C SER A 37 11.69 -1.64 -2.02
N ASP A 38 10.38 -1.86 -2.04
CA ASP A 38 9.59 -1.79 -3.27
C ASP A 38 9.35 -0.36 -3.74
N LEU A 39 9.35 0.63 -2.84
CA LEU A 39 9.31 2.05 -3.20
C LEU A 39 10.73 2.60 -3.42
N TYR A 40 11.62 2.36 -2.46
CA TYR A 40 12.97 2.92 -2.45
C TYR A 40 14.04 1.96 -1.95
N ARG A 41 15.14 1.87 -2.69
CA ARG A 41 16.40 1.25 -2.28
C ARG A 41 17.53 2.29 -2.27
N PRO A 42 18.46 2.24 -1.30
CA PRO A 42 19.63 3.11 -1.27
C PRO A 42 20.39 3.07 -2.61
N GLY A 43 20.70 4.26 -3.13
CA GLY A 43 21.43 4.41 -4.39
C GLY A 43 20.58 4.33 -5.67
N GLN A 44 19.25 4.12 -5.58
CA GLN A 44 18.42 4.10 -6.79
C GLN A 44 18.24 5.51 -7.38
N PRO A 45 18.07 5.63 -8.72
CA PRO A 45 17.77 6.89 -9.37
C PRO A 45 16.45 7.51 -8.88
N VAL A 46 16.34 8.83 -8.95
CA VAL A 46 15.11 9.57 -8.58
C VAL A 46 13.93 9.14 -9.45
N GLU A 47 14.21 8.88 -10.73
CA GLU A 47 13.23 8.42 -11.73
C GLU A 47 12.58 7.11 -11.28
N ARG A 48 13.38 6.19 -10.74
CA ARG A 48 12.88 4.92 -10.22
C ARG A 48 11.96 5.11 -9.02
N THR A 49 12.30 6.04 -8.12
CA THR A 49 11.45 6.39 -6.98
C THR A 49 10.13 6.96 -7.46
N ALA A 50 10.16 7.87 -8.45
CA ALA A 50 8.98 8.48 -9.01
C ALA A 50 8.08 7.47 -9.73
N GLU A 51 8.65 6.54 -10.50
CA GLU A 51 7.93 5.43 -11.13
C GLU A 51 7.20 4.57 -10.09
N ARG A 52 7.91 4.13 -9.05
CA ARG A 52 7.32 3.27 -8.02
C ARG A 52 6.26 3.99 -7.21
N ALA A 53 6.50 5.26 -6.84
CA ALA A 53 5.50 6.08 -6.16
C ALA A 53 4.22 6.21 -6.99
N ARG A 54 4.32 6.49 -8.29
CA ARG A 54 3.15 6.56 -9.19
C ARG A 54 2.42 5.22 -9.25
N ALA A 55 3.15 4.10 -9.36
CA ALA A 55 2.54 2.77 -9.38
C ALA A 55 1.73 2.49 -8.10
N PHE A 56 2.28 2.79 -6.92
CA PHE A 56 1.56 2.64 -5.65
C PHE A 56 0.34 3.55 -5.54
N VAL A 57 0.45 4.82 -5.95
CA VAL A 57 -0.68 5.76 -5.93
C VAL A 57 -1.78 5.29 -6.87
N THR A 58 -1.44 4.81 -8.07
CA THR A 58 -2.41 4.25 -9.01
C THR A 58 -3.09 3.02 -8.43
N ALA A 59 -2.33 2.05 -7.91
CA ALA A 59 -2.89 0.84 -7.30
C ALA A 59 -3.83 1.16 -6.13
N TYR A 60 -3.44 2.09 -5.25
CA TYR A 60 -4.28 2.53 -4.15
C TYR A 60 -5.58 3.17 -4.64
N ARG A 61 -5.52 4.07 -5.63
CA ARG A 61 -6.71 4.73 -6.18
C ARG A 61 -7.65 3.73 -6.85
N SER A 62 -7.12 2.82 -7.66
CA SER A 62 -7.91 1.75 -8.29
C SER A 62 -8.63 0.90 -7.25
N ALA A 63 -7.92 0.43 -6.22
CA ALA A 63 -8.51 -0.38 -5.16
C ALA A 63 -9.57 0.37 -4.33
N GLN A 64 -9.47 1.70 -4.21
CA GLN A 64 -10.47 2.53 -3.52
C GLN A 64 -11.71 2.79 -4.39
N SER A 65 -11.52 2.95 -5.70
CA SER A 65 -12.63 3.10 -6.65
C SER A 65 -13.50 1.85 -6.73
N ASP A 66 -12.90 0.66 -6.66
CA ASP A 66 -13.64 -0.63 -6.69
C ASP A 66 -14.45 -0.91 -5.42
N ARG A 67 -14.27 -0.10 -4.37
CA ARG A 67 -14.91 -0.26 -3.06
C ARG A 67 -16.09 0.71 -2.82
N THR A 68 -16.37 1.57 -3.80
CA THR A 68 -17.51 2.51 -3.81
C THR A 68 -18.64 1.93 -4.64
#